data_AF-I0CMI8-F1
#
_entry.id   AF-I0CMI8-F1
#
_cell.length_a   1.000
_cell.length_b   1.000
_cell.length_c   1.000
_cell.angle_alpha   90.00
_cell.angle_beta   90.00
_cell.angle_gamma   90.00
#
_symmetry.space_group_name_H-M   'P 1'
#
loop_
_entity.id
_entity.type
_entity.pdbx_description
1 polymer ?
#
loop_
_entity_poly.entity_id
_entity_poly.type
_entity_poly.pdbx_seq_one_letter_code
_entity_poly.pdbx_strand_id
1 'polypeptide(L)'
;QTSHETTGGWASAPDGPYAWGYCHRKEQGSPGSYCSPSPQWPCAPGRRYYGRGPMQLSYNYNYGPAGRAIGVDLLNNPDQVERDPVIAFKTAIWYWMTPQPPKPSAHDVITGKWVPSPADRAAGRVPGYGVITNI
;
A
#
# COMPACT_ATOMS: atom_id res chain seq x y z
N GLN A 1 -7.13 -7.77 0.32
CA GLN A 1 -5.80 -7.19 0.52
C GLN A 1 -5.78 -6.29 1.74
N THR A 2 -6.49 -5.17 1.72
CA THR A 2 -6.45 -4.20 2.84
C THR A 2 -6.83 -4.77 4.21
N SER A 3 -7.81 -5.67 4.29
CA SER A 3 -8.13 -6.36 5.56
C SER A 3 -6.97 -7.19 6.09
N HIS A 4 -6.16 -7.81 5.22
CA HIS A 4 -4.98 -8.57 5.62
C HIS A 4 -3.90 -7.62 6.17
N GLU A 5 -3.60 -6.53 5.44
CA GLU A 5 -2.63 -5.49 5.85
C GLU A 5 -2.92 -4.87 7.22
N THR A 6 -4.16 -4.94 7.67
CA THR A 6 -4.65 -4.27 8.88
C THR A 6 -5.30 -5.24 9.86
N THR A 7 -5.09 -6.54 9.68
CA THR A 7 -5.77 -7.56 10.47
C THR A 7 -5.31 -7.56 11.92
N GLY A 8 -6.27 -7.68 12.84
CA GLY A 8 -6.02 -8.04 14.23
C GLY A 8 -6.41 -9.49 14.54
N GLY A 9 -6.75 -10.28 13.52
CA GLY A 9 -7.29 -11.63 13.69
C GLY A 9 -6.25 -12.65 14.14
N TRP A 10 -6.69 -13.58 15.00
CA TRP A 10 -5.91 -14.75 15.44
C TRP A 10 -6.76 -16.02 15.31
N ALA A 11 -6.15 -17.19 15.50
CA ALA A 11 -6.78 -18.49 15.20
C ALA A 11 -8.13 -18.74 15.89
N SER A 12 -8.34 -18.19 17.09
CA SER A 12 -9.56 -18.35 17.90
C SER A 12 -10.33 -17.03 18.09
N ALA A 13 -10.14 -16.06 17.20
CA ALA A 13 -10.84 -14.78 17.28
C ALA A 13 -12.37 -14.98 17.17
N PRO A 14 -13.18 -14.19 17.91
CA PRO A 14 -14.63 -14.16 17.71
C PRO A 14 -14.98 -13.99 16.23
N ASP A 15 -15.90 -14.80 15.73
CA ASP A 15 -16.31 -14.84 14.31
C ASP A 15 -15.19 -15.20 13.30
N GLY A 16 -14.08 -15.75 13.79
CA GLY A 16 -12.93 -16.21 13.00
C GLY A 16 -11.93 -15.10 12.62
N PRO A 17 -10.70 -15.47 12.21
CA PRO A 17 -9.62 -14.50 11.96
C PRO A 17 -9.92 -13.49 10.84
N TYR A 18 -10.83 -13.82 9.92
CA TYR A 18 -11.13 -13.01 8.74
C TYR A 18 -12.17 -11.91 9.00
N ALA A 19 -12.84 -11.92 10.16
CA ALA A 19 -13.74 -10.85 10.59
C ALA A 19 -12.99 -9.61 11.16
N TRP A 20 -11.66 -9.71 11.31
CA TRP A 20 -10.84 -8.75 12.06
C TRP A 20 -9.97 -7.84 11.18
N GLY A 21 -10.38 -7.60 9.93
CA GLY A 21 -9.77 -6.60 9.07
C GLY A 21 -9.94 -5.17 9.63
N TYR A 22 -9.05 -4.25 9.24
CA TYR A 22 -9.10 -2.84 9.65
C TYR A 22 -8.94 -2.60 11.16
N CYS A 23 -8.38 -3.55 11.91
CA CYS A 23 -8.07 -3.40 13.33
C CYS A 23 -6.93 -2.39 13.56
N HIS A 24 -5.94 -2.37 12.66
CA HIS A 24 -4.78 -1.49 12.75
C HIS A 24 -4.77 -0.39 11.68
N ARG A 25 -4.29 0.80 12.04
CA ARG A 25 -4.16 1.96 11.13
C ARG A 25 -2.71 2.25 10.72
N LYS A 26 -1.75 1.64 11.41
CA LYS A 26 -0.31 1.78 11.17
C LYS A 26 0.42 0.49 11.52
N GLU A 27 1.64 0.39 11.03
CA GLU A 27 2.56 -0.70 11.28
C GLU A 27 2.79 -0.88 12.80
N GLN A 28 2.73 -2.12 13.27
CA GLN A 28 2.87 -2.47 14.68
C GLN A 28 4.33 -2.74 15.06
N GLY A 29 4.65 -2.67 16.36
CA GLY A 29 5.99 -2.92 16.88
C GLY A 29 6.92 -1.70 16.80
N SER A 30 8.17 -1.94 16.40
CA SER A 30 9.23 -0.92 16.30
C SER A 30 9.71 -0.76 14.86
N PRO A 31 8.88 -0.21 13.95
CA PRO A 31 9.19 -0.08 12.54
C PRO A 31 10.48 0.70 12.28
N GLY A 32 11.08 0.60 11.09
CA GLY A 32 12.21 1.44 10.68
C GLY A 32 11.81 2.90 10.37
N SER A 33 12.72 3.65 9.74
CA SER A 33 12.37 4.97 9.17
C SER A 33 11.69 4.87 7.81
N TYR A 34 11.95 3.77 7.08
CA TYR A 34 11.51 3.57 5.68
C TYR A 34 11.91 4.75 4.79
N CYS A 35 13.05 5.35 5.07
CA CYS A 35 13.66 6.37 4.22
C CYS A 35 14.66 5.70 3.28
N SER A 36 14.39 5.77 1.97
CA SER A 36 15.32 5.35 0.92
C SER A 36 15.87 6.58 0.19
N PRO A 37 17.17 6.64 -0.13
CA PRO A 37 17.73 7.73 -0.92
C PRO A 37 16.95 7.94 -2.23
N SER A 38 16.39 9.13 -2.41
CA SER A 38 15.65 9.50 -3.62
C SER A 38 15.82 10.99 -3.88
N PRO A 39 16.41 11.39 -5.03
CA PRO A 39 16.47 12.80 -5.42
C PRO A 39 15.09 13.41 -5.64
N GLN A 40 14.14 12.61 -6.15
CA GLN A 40 12.79 13.07 -6.46
C GLN A 40 11.89 13.16 -5.22
N TRP A 41 12.09 12.27 -4.26
CA TRP A 41 11.28 12.17 -3.04
C TRP A 41 12.18 12.17 -1.80
N PRO A 42 12.93 13.25 -1.55
CA PRO A 42 13.86 13.29 -0.43
C PRO A 42 13.12 13.13 0.91
N CYS A 43 13.71 12.41 1.84
CA CYS A 43 13.10 12.23 3.15
C CYS A 43 13.10 13.54 3.94
N ALA A 44 11.92 14.03 4.29
CA ALA A 44 11.78 15.13 5.24
C ALA A 44 12.46 14.83 6.59
N PRO A 45 13.25 15.76 7.16
CA PRO A 45 13.92 15.58 8.44
C PRO A 45 12.94 15.21 9.57
N GLY A 46 13.31 14.22 10.38
CA GLY A 46 12.49 13.75 11.51
C GLY A 46 11.21 12.99 11.12
N ARG A 47 10.92 12.81 9.83
CA ARG A 47 9.76 12.05 9.35
C ARG A 47 10.10 10.59 9.09
N ARG A 48 9.07 9.74 9.22
CA ARG A 48 9.16 8.29 9.04
C ARG A 48 8.02 7.80 8.17
N TYR A 49 8.32 6.89 7.26
CA TYR A 49 7.41 6.40 6.21
C TYR A 49 7.05 4.93 6.40
N TYR A 50 6.89 4.49 7.65
CA TYR A 50 6.36 3.16 7.96
C TYR A 50 4.91 2.99 7.50
N GLY A 51 4.42 1.76 7.53
CA GLY A 51 3.08 1.42 7.04
C GLY A 51 1.98 2.24 7.70
N ARG A 52 1.14 2.91 6.91
CA ARG A 52 -0.09 3.59 7.39
C ARG A 52 -1.27 3.35 6.45
N GLY A 53 -2.46 3.41 7.02
CA GLY A 53 -3.72 3.27 6.30
C GLY A 53 -4.01 1.83 5.83
N PRO A 54 -5.08 1.64 5.04
CA PRO A 54 -5.58 0.33 4.64
C PRO A 54 -4.61 -0.51 3.81
N MET A 55 -3.71 0.13 3.06
CA MET A 55 -2.71 -0.56 2.22
C MET A 55 -1.30 -0.51 2.84
N GLN A 56 -1.19 -0.14 4.13
CA GLN A 56 0.09 0.02 4.84
C GLN A 56 1.15 0.75 3.99
N LEU A 57 0.77 1.91 3.42
CA LEU A 57 1.63 2.70 2.55
C LEU A 57 2.97 2.95 3.24
N SER A 58 4.06 2.56 2.59
CA SER A 58 5.42 2.56 3.16
C SER A 58 6.42 3.16 2.18
N TYR A 59 7.50 3.73 2.71
CA TYR A 59 8.59 4.43 2.01
C TYR A 59 8.27 5.79 1.40
N ASN A 60 9.24 6.71 1.51
CA ASN A 60 9.20 8.07 0.94
C ASN A 60 8.85 8.09 -0.56
N TYR A 61 9.36 7.14 -1.34
CA TYR A 61 9.08 7.04 -2.77
C TYR A 61 7.65 6.58 -3.09
N ASN A 62 6.85 6.17 -2.10
CA ASN A 62 5.41 5.97 -2.25
C ASN A 62 4.60 7.13 -1.64
N TYR A 63 4.98 7.64 -0.46
CA TYR A 63 4.32 8.80 0.16
C TYR A 63 4.38 10.04 -0.73
N GLY A 64 5.52 10.30 -1.38
CA GLY A 64 5.70 11.40 -2.31
C GLY A 64 4.69 11.40 -3.48
N PRO A 65 4.70 10.38 -4.35
CA PRO A 65 3.77 10.32 -5.48
C PRO A 65 2.31 10.15 -5.05
N ALA A 66 2.02 9.40 -3.97
CA ALA A 66 0.66 9.31 -3.43
C ALA A 66 0.14 10.69 -3.02
N GLY A 67 0.93 11.43 -2.26
CA GLY A 67 0.59 12.79 -1.82
C GLY A 67 0.35 13.72 -2.99
N ARG A 68 1.25 13.71 -3.98
CA ARG A 68 1.07 14.49 -5.22
C ARG A 68 -0.23 14.14 -5.93
N ALA A 69 -0.56 12.86 -6.07
CA ALA A 69 -1.76 12.42 -6.79
C ALA A 69 -3.06 12.83 -6.09
N ILE A 70 -3.08 12.88 -4.75
CA ILE A 70 -4.28 13.21 -3.98
C ILE A 70 -4.33 14.67 -3.52
N GLY A 71 -3.34 15.48 -3.90
CA GLY A 71 -3.26 16.91 -3.57
C GLY A 71 -2.88 17.20 -2.10
N VAL A 72 -2.09 16.32 -1.46
CA VAL A 72 -1.71 16.42 -0.05
C VAL A 72 -0.20 16.24 0.11
N ASP A 73 0.46 17.09 0.90
CA ASP A 73 1.90 16.96 1.16
C ASP A 73 2.22 15.86 2.18
N LEU A 74 2.12 14.60 1.72
CA LEU A 74 2.40 13.42 2.52
C LEU A 74 3.89 13.15 2.74
N LEU A 75 4.79 13.78 1.96
CA LEU A 75 6.23 13.62 2.15
C LEU A 75 6.67 14.36 3.42
N ASN A 76 6.19 15.59 3.63
CA ASN A 76 6.48 16.34 4.85
C ASN A 76 5.51 16.01 6.01
N ASN A 77 4.33 15.46 5.72
CA ASN A 77 3.29 15.15 6.71
C ASN A 77 2.75 13.72 6.61
N PRO A 78 3.61 12.67 6.70
CA PRO A 78 3.17 11.29 6.49
C PRO A 78 2.15 10.79 7.52
N ASP A 79 2.13 11.39 8.72
CA ASP A 79 1.17 11.03 9.79
C ASP A 79 -0.30 11.33 9.42
N GLN A 80 -0.55 12.15 8.39
CA GLN A 80 -1.92 12.40 7.92
C GLN A 80 -2.60 11.12 7.43
N VAL A 81 -1.85 10.14 6.91
CA VAL A 81 -2.40 8.85 6.48
C VAL A 81 -2.95 8.02 7.65
N GLU A 82 -2.48 8.23 8.88
CA GLU A 82 -3.03 7.57 10.07
C GLU A 82 -4.17 8.40 10.72
N ARG A 83 -4.11 9.73 10.61
CA ARG A 83 -4.98 10.65 11.35
C ARG A 83 -6.28 11.00 10.61
N ASP A 84 -6.24 11.06 9.29
CA ASP A 84 -7.40 11.40 8.46
C ASP A 84 -7.87 10.16 7.68
N PRO A 85 -9.08 9.65 7.94
CA PRO A 85 -9.59 8.45 7.28
C PRO A 85 -9.81 8.64 5.78
N VAL A 86 -10.18 9.84 5.31
CA VAL A 86 -10.36 10.11 3.88
C VAL A 86 -9.02 10.05 3.17
N ILE A 87 -7.98 10.64 3.76
CA ILE A 87 -6.60 10.54 3.23
C ILE A 87 -6.14 9.08 3.25
N ALA A 88 -6.39 8.34 4.34
CA ALA A 88 -6.03 6.93 4.48
C ALA A 88 -6.63 6.07 3.36
N PHE A 89 -7.92 6.22 3.07
CA PHE A 89 -8.56 5.48 1.98
C PHE A 89 -8.11 5.97 0.60
N LYS A 90 -7.89 7.28 0.41
CA LYS A 90 -7.35 7.82 -0.85
C LYS A 90 -5.97 7.25 -1.18
N THR A 91 -5.07 7.08 -0.21
CA THR A 91 -3.75 6.48 -0.48
C THR A 91 -3.85 5.00 -0.83
N ALA A 92 -4.74 4.25 -0.18
CA ALA A 92 -4.96 2.85 -0.51
C ALA A 92 -5.54 2.67 -1.92
N ILE A 93 -6.52 3.51 -2.31
CA ILE A 93 -7.09 3.51 -3.65
C ILE A 93 -6.05 3.96 -4.68
N TRP A 94 -5.26 4.99 -4.37
CA TRP A 94 -4.16 5.41 -5.23
C TRP A 94 -3.20 4.26 -5.52
N TYR A 95 -2.76 3.52 -4.50
CA TYR A 95 -1.87 2.36 -4.69
C TYR A 95 -2.54 1.29 -5.58
N TRP A 96 -3.82 1.02 -5.34
CA TRP A 96 -4.60 0.05 -6.12
C TRP A 96 -4.72 0.42 -7.61
N MET A 97 -4.84 1.72 -7.91
CA MET A 97 -5.09 2.25 -9.25
C MET A 97 -3.80 2.59 -10.02
N THR A 98 -2.65 2.65 -9.35
CA THR A 98 -1.42 3.20 -9.95
C THR A 98 -0.48 2.07 -10.37
N PRO A 99 -0.20 1.88 -11.68
CA PRO A 99 0.84 0.96 -12.11
C PRO A 99 2.22 1.49 -11.69
N GLN A 100 3.09 0.60 -11.24
CA GLN A 100 4.48 0.91 -10.89
C GLN A 100 5.39 -0.04 -11.66
N PRO A 101 5.85 0.33 -12.88
CA PRO A 101 6.60 -0.56 -13.75
C PRO A 101 7.75 -1.28 -13.04
N PRO A 102 7.90 -2.60 -13.23
CA PRO A 102 7.19 -3.44 -14.21
C PRO A 102 5.79 -3.91 -13.77
N LYS A 103 5.34 -3.59 -12.56
CA LYS A 103 4.06 -4.06 -12.02
C LYS A 103 2.88 -3.31 -12.66
N PRO A 104 1.81 -4.01 -13.08
CA PRO A 104 0.56 -3.36 -13.46
C PRO A 104 -0.16 -2.80 -12.22
N SER A 105 -1.26 -2.09 -12.43
CA SER A 105 -2.15 -1.74 -11.32
C SER A 105 -2.96 -2.98 -10.90
N ALA A 106 -3.27 -3.09 -9.60
CA ALA A 106 -4.19 -4.10 -9.10
C ALA A 106 -5.59 -3.97 -9.76
N HIS A 107 -5.99 -2.72 -10.07
CA HIS A 107 -7.19 -2.44 -10.83
C HIS A 107 -7.21 -3.11 -12.20
N ASP A 108 -6.16 -2.96 -13.00
CA ASP A 108 -6.13 -3.54 -14.35
C ASP A 108 -6.11 -5.06 -14.31
N VAL A 109 -5.48 -5.66 -13.30
CA VAL A 109 -5.54 -7.11 -13.09
C VAL A 109 -6.97 -7.57 -12.82
N ILE A 110 -7.64 -7.00 -11.81
CA ILE A 110 -8.94 -7.52 -11.38
C ILE A 110 -10.07 -7.21 -12.37
N THR A 111 -9.90 -6.16 -13.19
CA THR A 111 -10.85 -5.80 -14.25
C THR A 111 -10.57 -6.48 -15.59
N GLY A 112 -9.55 -7.36 -15.65
CA GLY A 112 -9.20 -8.11 -16.86
C GLY A 112 -8.53 -7.27 -17.96
N LYS A 113 -8.04 -6.07 -17.65
CA LYS A 113 -7.35 -5.19 -18.58
C LYS A 113 -5.86 -5.49 -18.71
N TRP A 114 -5.24 -6.07 -17.68
CA TRP A 114 -3.84 -6.43 -17.72
C TRP A 114 -3.61 -7.69 -18.57
N VAL A 115 -2.75 -7.56 -19.58
CA VAL A 115 -2.28 -8.67 -20.41
C VAL A 115 -0.86 -9.03 -19.98
N PRO A 116 -0.60 -10.25 -19.46
CA PRO A 116 0.73 -10.66 -19.03
C PRO A 116 1.74 -10.65 -20.19
N SER A 117 2.89 -10.02 -19.97
CA SER A 117 4.03 -10.06 -20.88
C SER A 117 4.62 -11.47 -21.00
N PRO A 118 5.50 -11.75 -21.98
CA PRO A 118 6.21 -13.03 -22.03
C PRO A 118 6.99 -13.34 -20.74
N ALA A 119 7.59 -12.33 -20.12
CA ALA A 119 8.31 -12.47 -18.85
C ALA A 119 7.36 -12.80 -17.67
N ASP A 120 6.15 -12.25 -17.66
CA ASP A 120 5.14 -12.58 -16.66
C ASP A 120 4.67 -14.03 -16.79
N ARG A 121 4.40 -14.48 -18.02
CA ARG A 121 4.00 -15.86 -18.31
C ARG A 121 5.10 -16.84 -17.91
N ALA A 122 6.35 -16.55 -18.25
CA ALA A 122 7.50 -17.36 -17.86
C ALA A 122 7.68 -17.43 -16.34
N ALA A 123 7.31 -16.38 -15.61
CA ALA A 123 7.35 -16.32 -14.15
C ALA A 123 6.08 -16.84 -13.46
N GLY A 124 5.13 -17.42 -14.19
CA GLY A 124 3.87 -17.93 -13.63
C GLY A 124 2.90 -16.85 -13.13
N ARG A 125 3.11 -15.58 -13.48
CA ARG A 125 2.19 -14.48 -13.13
C ARG A 125 0.99 -14.49 -14.07
N VAL A 126 -0.09 -15.11 -13.61
CA VAL A 126 -1.37 -15.20 -14.32
C VAL A 126 -2.40 -14.20 -13.76
N PRO A 127 -3.37 -13.70 -14.55
CA PRO A 127 -4.41 -12.81 -14.04
C PRO A 127 -5.22 -13.46 -12.93
N GLY A 128 -5.43 -12.74 -11.84
CA GLY A 128 -6.22 -13.22 -10.70
C GLY A 128 -5.76 -12.61 -9.38
N TYR A 129 -6.42 -12.99 -8.30
CA TYR A 129 -6.12 -12.45 -6.97
C TYR A 129 -4.68 -12.75 -6.50
N GLY A 130 -4.10 -13.86 -6.95
CA GLY A 130 -2.71 -14.22 -6.66
C GLY A 130 -1.69 -13.20 -7.17
N VAL A 131 -1.84 -12.68 -8.40
CA VAL A 131 -0.92 -11.64 -8.90
C VAL A 131 -1.16 -10.30 -8.23
N ILE A 132 -2.38 -10.02 -7.74
CA ILE A 132 -2.65 -8.83 -6.90
C ILE A 132 -1.85 -8.90 -5.59
N THR A 133 -1.66 -10.09 -5.01
CA THR A 133 -0.78 -10.27 -3.84
C THR A 133 0.70 -10.12 -4.19
N ASN A 134 1.08 -10.33 -5.46
CA ASN A 134 2.46 -10.17 -5.94
C ASN A 134 2.80 -8.69 -6.24
N ILE A 135 1.79 -7.89 -6.62
CA ILE A 135 1.90 -6.44 -6.82
C ILE A 135 2.18 -5.74 -5.50
#